data_AF-A0A143Z902-F1
#
_entry.id   AF-A0A143Z902-F1
#
_cell.length_a   1.000
_cell.length_b   1.000
_cell.length_c   1.000
_cell.angle_alpha   90.00
_cell.angle_beta   90.00
_cell.angle_gamma   90.00
#
_symmetry.space_group_name_H-M   'P 1'
#
loop_
_entity.id
_entity.type
_entity.pdbx_description
1 polymer ?
#
loop_
_entity_poly.entity_id
_entity_poly.type
_entity_poly.pdbx_seq_one_letter_code
_entity_poly.pdbx_strand_id
1 'polypeptide(L)'
;MAKSKTASFVVELGLVTHQNEQAVLDKRFKIAEKLYNKVLYHAWTQLTELYKNRRYQDVLAERRLSIKANDKNRVTACNKELQTIQKTFGMTEYALQAYIGRMREAYKKHIDSFTAQKIASAVWTSVSSLLYGKGKKVRFKKFGQLESLEGKSNATGMRFKGDRLEWNGLILPVTIRTNDLFVQESLSLHRVKYCRIVRKAFKGGNQYFLQLVLEGIPPVKRNHNTGMSRRKPAPNAEVGIDIGTSTVAVAGDDGVILKELFPEGASYDHAIHLLQRKLDRSRRATNPANFTVDGTVKQGVKLTWVRSKNYMKIMFRLKDLYRRRAVALKEAHNKTANAILALGNQVYVEAMDFRALMKRAKETTVNKDGRFNRKGRYGKSIGYHAPAML
;
A
#
# COMPACT_ATOMS: atom_id res chain seq x y z
N MET A 1 1.32 2.47 20.24
CA MET A 1 2.71 2.14 20.62
C MET A 1 3.65 3.26 20.17
N ALA A 2 4.70 3.60 20.93
CA ALA A 2 5.71 4.56 20.49
C ALA A 2 6.42 4.05 19.22
N LYS A 3 6.72 4.94 18.27
CA LYS A 3 7.50 4.54 17.09
C LYS A 3 8.91 4.13 17.52
N SER A 4 9.44 3.08 16.89
CA SER A 4 10.85 2.67 17.05
C SER A 4 11.76 3.87 16.80
N LYS A 5 12.69 4.16 17.72
CA LYS A 5 13.64 5.27 17.59
C LYS A 5 14.77 4.97 16.58
N THR A 6 15.08 3.69 16.35
CA THR A 6 16.14 3.29 15.42
C THR A 6 15.62 3.20 13.98
N ALA A 7 16.45 3.63 13.03
CA ALA A 7 16.22 3.50 11.59
C ALA A 7 15.95 2.03 11.21
N SER A 8 15.27 1.82 10.08
CA SER A 8 15.00 0.48 9.58
C SER A 8 15.02 0.46 8.05
N PHE A 9 15.46 -0.65 7.49
CA PHE A 9 15.38 -0.92 6.06
C PHE A 9 14.75 -2.28 5.80
N VAL A 10 14.40 -2.56 4.55
CA VAL A 10 13.69 -3.77 4.16
C VAL A 10 14.50 -4.55 3.14
N VAL A 11 14.73 -5.83 3.45
CA VAL A 11 15.19 -6.82 2.48
C VAL A 11 14.01 -7.71 2.12
N GLU A 12 13.76 -7.90 0.83
CA GLU A 12 12.69 -8.76 0.34
C GLU A 12 13.27 -10.00 -0.34
N LEU A 13 12.88 -11.18 0.14
CA LEU A 13 13.34 -12.48 -0.33
C LEU A 13 12.16 -13.29 -0.87
N GLY A 14 12.36 -14.06 -1.94
CA GLY A 14 11.35 -14.95 -2.48
C GLY A 14 11.11 -16.13 -1.52
N LEU A 15 9.85 -16.44 -1.20
CA LEU A 15 9.52 -17.65 -0.46
C LEU A 15 9.42 -18.83 -1.43
N VAL A 16 10.15 -19.90 -1.15
CA VAL A 16 9.99 -21.18 -1.84
C VAL A 16 8.74 -21.85 -1.27
N THR A 17 7.77 -22.14 -2.12
CA THR A 17 6.47 -22.69 -1.69
C THR A 17 5.97 -23.76 -2.64
N HIS A 18 5.47 -24.86 -2.07
CA HIS A 18 4.75 -25.91 -2.77
C HIS A 18 3.23 -25.63 -2.79
N GLN A 19 2.47 -26.38 -3.59
CA GLN A 19 1.04 -26.12 -3.82
C GLN A 19 0.19 -26.18 -2.55
N ASN A 20 0.48 -27.14 -1.65
CA ASN A 20 -0.16 -27.26 -0.34
C ASN A 20 0.13 -26.04 0.56
N GLU A 21 1.38 -25.58 0.60
CA GLU A 21 1.81 -24.42 1.39
C GLU A 21 1.19 -23.12 0.87
N GLN A 22 1.13 -22.96 -0.46
CA GLN A 22 0.41 -21.84 -1.10
C GLN A 22 -1.06 -21.84 -0.71
N ALA A 23 -1.72 -23.00 -0.69
CA ALA A 23 -3.11 -23.11 -0.25
C ALA A 23 -3.27 -22.71 1.24
N VAL A 24 -2.32 -23.07 2.11
CA VAL A 24 -2.30 -22.63 3.51
C VAL A 24 -2.14 -21.11 3.60
N LEU A 25 -1.20 -20.52 2.86
CA LEU A 25 -1.00 -19.07 2.84
C LEU A 25 -2.23 -18.33 2.32
N ASP A 26 -2.83 -18.77 1.21
CA ASP A 26 -4.05 -18.18 0.67
C ASP A 26 -5.22 -18.25 1.68
N LYS A 27 -5.34 -19.37 2.41
CA LYS A 27 -6.32 -19.50 3.50
C LYS A 27 -6.04 -18.50 4.62
N ARG A 28 -4.79 -18.36 5.06
CA ARG A 28 -4.39 -17.38 6.11
C ARG A 28 -4.68 -15.94 5.67
N PHE A 29 -4.38 -15.56 4.43
CA PHE A 29 -4.70 -14.23 3.89
C PHE A 29 -6.22 -13.97 3.83
N LYS A 30 -7.02 -14.97 3.43
CA LYS A 30 -8.49 -14.87 3.45
C LYS A 30 -9.03 -14.67 4.86
N ILE A 31 -8.52 -15.44 5.83
CA ILE A 31 -8.90 -15.31 7.25
C ILE A 31 -8.54 -13.92 7.77
N ALA A 32 -7.32 -13.45 7.50
CA ALA A 32 -6.89 -12.13 7.93
C ALA A 32 -7.70 -10.99 7.31
N GLU A 33 -8.07 -11.11 6.04
CA GLU A 33 -8.95 -10.13 5.37
C GLU A 33 -10.34 -10.10 6.03
N LYS A 34 -10.88 -11.26 6.40
CA LYS A 34 -12.13 -11.38 7.17
C LYS A 34 -11.99 -10.75 8.55
N LEU A 35 -10.91 -11.02 9.28
CA LEU A 35 -10.65 -10.43 10.60
C LEU A 35 -10.53 -8.90 10.50
N TYR A 36 -9.74 -8.39 9.54
CA TYR A 36 -9.61 -6.95 9.27
C TYR A 36 -10.98 -6.30 9.06
N ASN A 37 -11.79 -6.87 8.17
CA ASN A 37 -13.10 -6.30 7.84
C ASN A 37 -14.06 -6.34 9.02
N LYS A 38 -14.03 -7.38 9.85
CA LYS A 38 -14.85 -7.45 11.07
C LYS A 38 -14.42 -6.44 12.12
N VAL A 39 -13.11 -6.26 12.35
CA VAL A 39 -12.60 -5.22 13.26
C VAL A 39 -12.95 -3.83 12.75
N LEU A 40 -12.83 -3.60 11.43
CA LEU A 40 -13.21 -2.34 10.83
C LEU A 40 -14.72 -2.07 10.95
N TYR A 41 -15.55 -3.08 10.76
CA TYR A 41 -17.00 -2.96 10.96
C TYR A 41 -17.32 -2.56 12.40
N HIS A 42 -16.73 -3.25 13.38
CA HIS A 42 -16.89 -2.90 14.79
C HIS A 42 -16.44 -1.46 15.07
N ALA A 43 -15.26 -1.07 14.60
CA ALA A 43 -14.76 0.29 14.76
C ALA A 43 -15.68 1.33 14.11
N TRP A 44 -16.23 1.03 12.94
CA TRP A 44 -17.18 1.91 12.26
C TRP A 44 -18.50 2.07 13.03
N THR A 45 -19.03 1.00 13.62
CA THR A 45 -20.20 1.07 14.50
C THR A 45 -19.93 1.95 15.72
N GLN A 46 -18.80 1.74 16.41
CA GLN A 46 -18.42 2.54 17.57
C GLN A 46 -18.19 4.02 17.21
N LEU A 47 -17.59 4.31 16.05
CA LEU A 47 -17.45 5.69 15.56
C LEU A 47 -18.81 6.34 15.28
N THR A 48 -19.77 5.58 14.74
CA THR A 48 -21.12 6.08 14.48
C THR A 48 -21.80 6.49 15.78
N GLU A 49 -21.71 5.66 16.82
CA GLU A 49 -22.26 5.97 18.14
C GLU A 49 -21.50 7.12 18.84
N LEU A 50 -20.17 7.15 18.73
CA LEU A 50 -19.36 8.27 19.22
C LEU A 50 -19.80 9.60 18.60
N TYR A 51 -20.07 9.62 17.29
CA TYR A 51 -20.51 10.84 16.59
C TYR A 51 -21.93 11.27 16.94
N LYS A 52 -22.77 10.37 17.47
CA LYS A 52 -24.09 10.71 18.02
C LYS A 52 -24.02 11.24 19.46
N ASN A 53 -22.92 10.96 20.18
CA ASN A 53 -22.77 11.37 21.56
C ASN A 53 -22.76 12.91 21.70
N ARG A 54 -23.72 13.45 22.45
CA ARG A 54 -23.90 14.90 22.57
C ARG A 54 -22.69 15.60 23.19
N ARG A 55 -22.18 15.06 24.30
CA ARG A 55 -20.99 15.60 24.97
C ARG A 55 -19.78 15.65 24.04
N TYR A 56 -19.58 14.61 23.23
CA TYR A 56 -18.51 14.58 22.22
C TYR A 56 -18.65 15.71 21.19
N GLN A 57 -19.86 15.97 20.70
CA GLN A 57 -20.14 17.07 19.78
C GLN A 57 -19.89 18.44 20.42
N ASP A 58 -20.32 18.62 21.67
CA ASP A 58 -20.16 19.87 22.41
C ASP A 58 -18.67 20.19 22.61
N VAL A 59 -17.88 19.22 23.05
CA VAL A 59 -16.42 19.38 23.23
C VAL A 59 -15.71 19.62 21.89
N LEU A 60 -16.18 19.02 20.79
CA LEU A 60 -15.67 19.32 19.45
C LEU A 60 -15.97 20.76 19.01
N ALA A 61 -17.18 21.26 19.28
CA ALA A 61 -17.56 22.63 18.97
C ALA A 61 -16.73 23.63 19.78
N GLU A 62 -16.61 23.36 21.08
CA GLU A 62 -15.81 24.16 22.01
C GLU A 62 -14.34 24.21 21.58
N ARG A 63 -13.73 23.05 21.25
CA ARG A 63 -12.37 22.98 20.72
C ARG A 63 -12.18 23.84 19.48
N ARG A 64 -13.17 23.88 18.57
CA ARG A 64 -13.10 24.72 17.35
C ARG A 64 -13.11 26.21 17.71
N LEU A 65 -13.92 26.61 18.68
CA LEU A 65 -13.95 27.99 19.18
C LEU A 65 -12.63 28.36 19.87
N SER A 66 -12.09 27.49 20.73
CA SER A 66 -10.81 27.72 21.41
C SER A 66 -9.63 27.83 20.43
N ILE A 67 -9.63 27.06 19.33
CA ILE A 67 -8.61 27.22 18.26
C ILE A 67 -8.73 28.60 17.62
N LYS A 68 -9.94 29.07 17.31
CA LYS A 68 -10.16 30.41 16.73
C LYS A 68 -9.74 31.52 17.70
N ALA A 69 -9.94 31.31 19.00
CA ALA A 69 -9.55 32.22 20.07
C ALA A 69 -8.07 32.10 20.47
N ASN A 70 -7.29 31.21 19.84
CA ASN A 70 -5.88 30.92 20.16
C ASN A 70 -5.62 30.51 21.63
N ASP A 71 -6.61 29.91 22.31
CA ASP A 71 -6.50 29.43 23.69
C ASP A 71 -5.93 27.99 23.73
N LYS A 72 -4.61 27.90 23.87
CA LYS A 72 -3.87 26.63 23.90
C LYS A 72 -4.22 25.76 25.10
N ASN A 73 -4.52 26.36 26.26
CA ASN A 73 -4.83 25.63 27.48
C ASN A 73 -6.17 24.94 27.34
N ARG A 74 -7.17 25.67 26.83
CA ARG A 74 -8.49 25.10 26.59
C ARG A 74 -8.47 24.03 25.50
N VAL A 75 -7.77 24.25 24.39
CA VAL A 75 -7.58 23.21 23.36
C VAL A 75 -6.98 21.93 23.94
N THR A 76 -6.01 22.06 24.85
CA THR A 76 -5.39 20.91 25.54
C THR A 76 -6.39 20.19 26.44
N ALA A 77 -7.22 20.93 27.19
CA ALA A 77 -8.29 20.36 28.01
C ALA A 77 -9.33 19.62 27.15
N CYS A 78 -9.83 20.23 26.07
CA CYS A 78 -10.76 19.58 25.15
C CYS A 78 -10.15 18.31 24.54
N ASN A 79 -8.87 18.32 24.15
CA ASN A 79 -8.20 17.14 23.60
C ASN A 79 -8.17 15.98 24.61
N LYS A 80 -7.88 16.26 25.89
CA LYS A 80 -7.90 15.24 26.96
C LYS A 80 -9.31 14.67 27.13
N GLU A 81 -10.32 15.53 27.16
CA GLU A 81 -11.71 15.10 27.30
C GLU A 81 -12.20 14.27 26.11
N LEU A 82 -11.91 14.70 24.88
CA LEU A 82 -12.21 13.93 23.67
C LEU A 82 -11.57 12.55 23.71
N GLN A 83 -10.33 12.44 24.19
CA GLN A 83 -9.66 11.15 24.36
C GLN A 83 -10.33 10.28 25.43
N THR A 84 -10.80 10.87 26.54
CA THR A 84 -11.56 10.15 27.57
C THR A 84 -12.87 9.61 27.01
N ILE A 85 -13.65 10.43 26.30
CA ILE A 85 -14.89 9.98 25.65
C ILE A 85 -14.58 8.91 24.61
N GLN A 86 -13.58 9.09 23.75
CA GLN A 86 -13.19 8.07 22.76
C GLN A 86 -12.84 6.73 23.41
N LYS A 87 -12.17 6.74 24.58
CA LYS A 87 -11.88 5.52 25.33
C LYS A 87 -13.14 4.79 25.79
N THR A 88 -14.20 5.48 26.21
CA THR A 88 -15.45 4.83 26.66
C THR A 88 -16.16 4.09 25.51
N PHE A 89 -16.01 4.58 24.28
CA PHE A 89 -16.49 3.90 23.06
C PHE A 89 -15.49 2.85 22.52
N GLY A 90 -14.42 2.52 23.26
CA GLY A 90 -13.41 1.56 22.81
C GLY A 90 -12.61 2.03 21.59
N MET A 91 -12.57 3.34 21.31
CA MET A 91 -11.82 3.92 20.18
C MET A 91 -10.37 4.15 20.55
N THR A 92 -9.67 3.04 20.81
CA THR A 92 -8.21 3.00 21.00
C THR A 92 -7.58 1.82 20.27
N GLU A 93 -6.28 1.91 19.98
CA GLU A 93 -5.52 0.79 19.40
C GLU A 93 -5.65 -0.49 20.26
N TYR A 94 -5.53 -0.35 21.58
CA TYR A 94 -5.59 -1.46 22.52
C TYR A 94 -6.97 -2.12 22.56
N ALA A 95 -8.05 -1.33 22.56
CA ALA A 95 -9.40 -1.88 22.53
C ALA A 95 -9.68 -2.67 21.24
N LEU A 96 -9.20 -2.20 20.08
CA LEU A 96 -9.30 -2.95 18.83
C LEU A 96 -8.44 -4.22 18.84
N GLN A 97 -7.27 -4.19 19.48
CA GLN A 97 -6.42 -5.38 19.68
C GLN A 97 -7.07 -6.41 20.61
N ALA A 98 -7.75 -5.98 21.68
CA ALA A 98 -8.52 -6.86 22.53
C ALA A 98 -9.73 -7.46 21.78
N TYR A 99 -10.43 -6.65 20.99
CA TYR A 99 -11.55 -7.09 20.17
C TYR A 99 -11.13 -8.17 19.16
N ILE A 100 -10.06 -7.95 18.38
CA ILE A 100 -9.60 -8.95 17.41
C ILE A 100 -9.09 -10.22 18.10
N GLY A 101 -8.51 -10.12 19.31
CA GLY A 101 -8.03 -11.26 20.10
C GLY A 101 -9.12 -12.31 20.32
N ARG A 102 -10.32 -11.87 20.75
CA ARG A 102 -11.48 -12.76 20.94
C ARG A 102 -11.88 -13.46 19.63
N MET A 103 -11.85 -12.74 18.52
CA MET A 103 -12.26 -13.26 17.22
C MET A 103 -11.24 -14.21 16.59
N ARG A 104 -9.96 -13.98 16.88
CA ARG A 104 -8.83 -14.80 16.42
C ARG A 104 -8.91 -16.20 17.00
N GLU A 105 -9.59 -16.43 18.12
CA GLU A 105 -9.58 -17.74 18.79
C GLU A 105 -10.06 -18.88 17.88
N ALA A 106 -11.12 -18.66 17.11
CA ALA A 106 -11.59 -19.59 16.08
C ALA A 106 -10.58 -19.86 14.94
N TYR A 107 -9.54 -19.02 14.83
CA TYR A 107 -8.53 -19.05 13.77
C TYR A 107 -7.09 -19.17 14.30
N LYS A 108 -6.88 -19.53 15.58
CA LYS A 108 -5.56 -19.53 16.22
C LYS A 108 -4.52 -20.43 15.53
N LYS A 109 -4.97 -21.51 14.87
CA LYS A 109 -4.12 -22.40 14.04
C LYS A 109 -3.56 -21.70 12.79
N HIS A 110 -4.14 -20.58 12.38
CA HIS A 110 -3.82 -19.87 11.15
C HIS A 110 -3.20 -18.50 11.41
N ILE A 111 -3.68 -17.77 12.41
CA ILE A 111 -3.23 -16.41 12.73
C ILE A 111 -2.82 -16.38 14.21
N ASP A 112 -1.56 -16.07 14.47
CA ASP A 112 -1.04 -15.90 15.85
C ASP A 112 -1.52 -14.58 16.46
N SER A 113 -1.30 -14.43 17.78
CA SER A 113 -1.75 -13.23 18.51
C SER A 113 -1.11 -11.94 17.99
N PHE A 114 0.18 -11.95 17.65
CA PHE A 114 0.89 -10.74 17.23
C PHE A 114 0.46 -10.30 15.83
N THR A 115 0.31 -11.24 14.90
CA THR A 115 -0.24 -10.94 13.56
C THR A 115 -1.67 -10.39 13.67
N ALA A 116 -2.52 -10.95 14.55
CA ALA A 116 -3.87 -10.43 14.78
C ALA A 116 -3.84 -8.99 15.32
N GLN A 117 -3.01 -8.72 16.33
CA GLN A 117 -2.86 -7.38 16.88
C GLN A 117 -2.38 -6.38 15.81
N LYS A 118 -1.49 -6.78 14.89
CA LYS A 118 -1.03 -5.95 13.77
C LYS A 118 -2.12 -5.69 12.73
N ILE A 119 -3.02 -6.66 12.48
CA ILE A 119 -4.24 -6.42 11.70
C ILE A 119 -5.11 -5.34 12.36
N ALA A 120 -5.31 -5.40 13.67
CA ALA A 120 -6.04 -4.36 14.41
C ALA A 120 -5.32 -3.00 14.37
N SER A 121 -3.99 -2.96 14.50
CA SER A 121 -3.20 -1.73 14.34
C SER A 121 -3.34 -1.11 12.95
N ALA A 122 -3.48 -1.91 11.90
CA ALA A 122 -3.74 -1.41 10.54
C ALA A 122 -5.12 -0.77 10.41
N VAL A 123 -6.14 -1.36 11.05
CA VAL A 123 -7.48 -0.73 11.17
C VAL A 123 -7.39 0.56 11.97
N TRP A 124 -6.72 0.54 13.12
CA TRP A 124 -6.52 1.72 13.96
C TRP A 124 -5.84 2.86 13.21
N THR A 125 -4.82 2.58 12.38
CA THR A 125 -4.16 3.60 11.57
C THR A 125 -5.15 4.33 10.65
N SER A 126 -6.10 3.60 10.06
CA SER A 126 -7.16 4.18 9.22
C SER A 126 -8.17 4.99 10.03
N VAL A 127 -8.57 4.49 11.20
CA VAL A 127 -9.52 5.16 12.11
C VAL A 127 -8.90 6.41 12.75
N SER A 128 -7.67 6.32 13.24
CA SER A 128 -6.88 7.44 13.78
C SER A 128 -6.69 8.55 12.74
N SER A 129 -6.53 8.21 11.46
CA SER A 129 -6.45 9.19 10.38
C SER A 129 -7.78 9.94 10.16
N LEU A 130 -8.91 9.29 10.41
CA LEU A 130 -10.25 9.91 10.38
C LEU A 130 -10.49 10.79 11.61
N LEU A 131 -10.07 10.34 12.79
CA LEU A 131 -10.28 11.05 14.06
C LEU A 131 -9.39 12.28 14.22
N TYR A 132 -8.12 12.17 13.83
CA TYR A 132 -7.10 13.19 14.16
C TYR A 132 -6.36 13.73 12.93
N GLY A 133 -6.55 13.15 11.75
CA GLY A 133 -5.79 13.47 10.55
C GLY A 133 -6.64 14.08 9.43
N LYS A 134 -6.12 14.00 8.20
CA LYS A 134 -6.80 14.45 6.97
C LYS A 134 -7.65 13.33 6.34
N GLY A 135 -7.91 12.23 7.05
CA GLY A 135 -8.67 11.10 6.57
C GLY A 135 -10.14 11.46 6.39
N LYS A 136 -10.75 11.02 5.27
CA LYS A 136 -12.18 11.32 4.97
C LYS A 136 -13.11 10.12 5.13
N LYS A 137 -12.59 8.91 4.90
CA LYS A 137 -13.39 7.68 4.90
C LYS A 137 -12.50 6.47 5.11
N VAL A 138 -12.96 5.55 5.95
CA VAL A 138 -12.38 4.20 6.08
C VAL A 138 -12.97 3.25 5.03
N ARG A 139 -12.16 2.32 4.52
CA ARG A 139 -12.55 1.39 3.47
C ARG A 139 -12.29 -0.05 3.88
N PHE A 140 -13.30 -0.90 3.69
CA PHE A 140 -13.18 -2.36 3.79
C PHE A 140 -12.22 -2.89 2.72
N LYS A 141 -11.50 -3.96 3.05
CA LYS A 141 -10.73 -4.73 2.08
C LYS A 141 -11.69 -5.52 1.21
N LYS A 142 -11.59 -5.35 -0.11
CA LYS A 142 -12.34 -6.20 -1.06
C LYS A 142 -11.70 -7.58 -1.11
N PHE A 143 -12.47 -8.56 -1.57
CA PHE A 143 -12.01 -9.94 -1.70
C PHE A 143 -10.65 -10.06 -2.42
N GLY A 144 -9.65 -10.58 -1.70
CA GLY A 144 -8.31 -10.82 -2.23
C GLY A 144 -7.48 -9.56 -2.46
N GLN A 145 -7.75 -8.48 -1.70
CA GLN A 145 -6.98 -7.22 -1.73
C GLN A 145 -6.13 -6.99 -0.47
N LEU A 146 -6.15 -7.90 0.50
CA LEU A 146 -5.10 -7.92 1.52
C LEU A 146 -3.80 -8.44 0.88
N GLU A 147 -2.75 -7.62 0.86
CA GLU A 147 -1.48 -7.90 0.18
C GLU A 147 -0.33 -8.21 1.12
N SER A 148 -0.46 -7.91 2.42
CA SER A 148 0.58 -8.22 3.39
C SER A 148 0.04 -8.61 4.76
N LEU A 149 0.85 -9.37 5.48
CA LEU A 149 0.69 -9.73 6.88
C LEU A 149 2.03 -9.59 7.59
N GLU A 150 2.03 -9.01 8.79
CA GLU A 150 3.25 -8.73 9.53
C GLU A 150 3.16 -9.15 10.99
N GLY A 151 4.29 -9.57 11.54
CA GLY A 151 4.48 -9.80 12.96
C GLY A 151 4.81 -8.52 13.73
N LYS A 152 4.99 -8.66 15.06
CA LYS A 152 5.46 -7.57 15.94
C LYS A 152 6.95 -7.63 16.23
N SER A 153 7.52 -8.83 16.23
CA SER A 153 8.93 -9.08 16.52
C SER A 153 9.41 -10.30 15.73
N ASN A 154 10.71 -10.59 15.77
CA ASN A 154 11.29 -11.84 15.27
C ASN A 154 11.35 -12.97 16.32
N ALA A 155 10.90 -12.69 17.56
CA ALA A 155 10.95 -13.66 18.66
C ALA A 155 9.70 -14.56 18.72
N THR A 156 8.54 -14.03 18.32
CA THR A 156 7.23 -14.70 18.47
C THR A 156 6.37 -14.49 17.22
N GLY A 157 5.59 -15.51 16.85
CA GLY A 157 4.69 -15.46 15.70
C GLY A 157 5.41 -15.76 14.40
N MET A 158 5.55 -14.76 13.52
CA MET A 158 6.33 -14.88 12.28
C MET A 158 7.82 -14.67 12.58
N ARG A 159 8.65 -15.69 12.36
CA ARG A 159 10.07 -15.64 12.71
C ARG A 159 10.93 -16.05 11.54
N PHE A 160 11.99 -15.31 11.30
CA PHE A 160 13.06 -15.68 10.40
C PHE A 160 14.19 -16.33 11.20
N LYS A 161 14.56 -17.56 10.83
CA LYS A 161 15.62 -18.33 11.48
C LYS A 161 16.48 -19.01 10.42
N GLY A 162 17.77 -18.68 10.37
CA GLY A 162 18.66 -19.15 9.33
C GLY A 162 18.24 -18.59 7.97
N ASP A 163 17.63 -19.45 7.15
CA ASP A 163 17.25 -19.23 5.75
C ASP A 163 15.76 -19.50 5.49
N ARG A 164 14.94 -19.46 6.55
CA ARG A 164 13.53 -19.83 6.47
C ARG A 164 12.64 -18.98 7.37
N LEU A 165 11.39 -18.86 6.96
CA LEU A 165 10.29 -18.35 7.76
C LEU A 165 9.61 -19.49 8.50
N GLU A 166 9.44 -19.33 9.81
CA GLU A 166 8.58 -20.16 10.64
C GLU A 166 7.34 -19.37 11.06
N TRP A 167 6.15 -19.90 10.81
CA TRP A 167 4.89 -19.26 11.20
C TRP A 167 3.76 -20.27 11.42
N ASN A 168 3.28 -20.44 12.64
CA ASN A 168 2.15 -21.32 12.99
C ASN A 168 2.26 -22.73 12.35
N GLY A 169 3.42 -23.39 12.52
CA GLY A 169 3.69 -24.72 11.95
C GLY A 169 4.03 -24.75 10.45
N LEU A 170 3.99 -23.60 9.77
CA LEU A 170 4.46 -23.50 8.38
C LEU A 170 5.94 -23.11 8.38
N ILE A 171 6.76 -23.86 7.66
CA ILE A 171 8.21 -23.65 7.54
C ILE A 171 8.51 -23.43 6.06
N LEU A 172 8.90 -22.22 5.68
CA LEU A 172 9.09 -21.84 4.29
C LEU A 172 10.53 -21.35 4.07
N PRO A 173 11.34 -22.05 3.28
CA PRO A 173 12.66 -21.55 2.87
C PRO A 173 12.55 -20.25 2.08
N VAL A 174 13.58 -19.41 2.16
CA VAL A 174 13.74 -18.23 1.30
C VAL A 174 14.86 -18.46 0.29
N THR A 175 14.72 -17.85 -0.89
CA THR A 175 15.80 -17.81 -1.88
C THR A 175 16.79 -16.71 -1.52
N ILE A 176 18.00 -17.10 -1.09
CA ILE A 176 19.15 -16.21 -0.91
C ILE A 176 20.21 -16.62 -1.94
N ARG A 177 20.64 -15.67 -2.78
CA ARG A 177 21.69 -15.94 -3.76
C ARG A 177 23.06 -15.81 -3.10
N THR A 178 23.95 -16.75 -3.39
CA THR A 178 25.32 -16.78 -2.87
C THR A 178 26.18 -15.59 -3.34
N ASN A 179 25.80 -14.94 -4.44
CA ASN A 179 26.50 -13.77 -4.97
C ASN A 179 25.81 -12.42 -4.66
N ASP A 180 24.76 -12.42 -3.84
CA ASP A 180 24.09 -11.19 -3.42
C ASP A 180 24.69 -10.67 -2.11
N LEU A 181 25.84 -10.00 -2.22
CA LEU A 181 26.56 -9.41 -1.10
C LEU A 181 25.67 -8.48 -0.27
N PHE A 182 24.76 -7.75 -0.90
CA PHE A 182 23.87 -6.82 -0.18
C PHE A 182 22.96 -7.58 0.78
N VAL A 183 22.35 -8.69 0.35
CA VAL A 183 21.51 -9.52 1.22
C VAL A 183 22.34 -10.19 2.31
N GLN A 184 23.52 -10.72 1.97
CA GLN A 184 24.39 -11.38 2.94
C GLN A 184 24.86 -10.42 4.04
N GLU A 185 25.43 -9.27 3.67
CA GLU A 185 25.82 -8.22 4.62
C GLU A 185 24.61 -7.75 5.44
N SER A 186 23.44 -7.60 4.81
CA SER A 186 22.22 -7.21 5.52
C SER A 186 21.83 -8.21 6.62
N LEU A 187 21.96 -9.51 6.36
CA LEU A 187 21.61 -10.57 7.31
C LEU A 187 22.68 -10.77 8.40
N SER A 188 23.96 -10.57 8.05
CA SER A 188 25.08 -10.72 8.98
C SER A 188 25.25 -9.53 9.93
N LEU A 189 25.02 -8.31 9.44
CA LEU A 189 25.30 -7.08 10.20
C LEU A 189 24.08 -6.53 10.94
N HIS A 190 22.87 -6.89 10.54
CA HIS A 190 21.65 -6.26 11.05
C HIS A 190 20.67 -7.24 11.68
N ARG A 191 20.14 -6.83 12.83
CA ARG A 191 19.10 -7.57 13.53
C ARG A 191 17.75 -7.46 12.78
N VAL A 192 17.09 -8.60 12.58
CA VAL A 192 15.70 -8.64 12.11
C VAL A 192 14.77 -8.17 13.23
N LYS A 193 14.09 -7.02 13.02
CA LYS A 193 13.07 -6.52 13.96
C LYS A 193 11.82 -7.39 13.90
N TYR A 194 11.26 -7.56 12.70
CA TYR A 194 10.09 -8.38 12.46
C TYR A 194 9.98 -8.80 10.99
N CYS A 195 9.16 -9.83 10.77
CA CYS A 195 8.87 -10.37 9.45
C CYS A 195 7.53 -9.85 8.91
N ARG A 196 7.45 -9.68 7.59
CA ARG A 196 6.20 -9.44 6.85
C ARG A 196 6.14 -10.34 5.63
N ILE A 197 5.06 -11.10 5.49
CA ILE A 197 4.76 -11.83 4.26
C ILE A 197 4.01 -10.88 3.32
N VAL A 198 4.49 -10.75 2.08
CA VAL A 198 3.83 -9.99 1.01
C VAL A 198 3.39 -10.95 -0.08
N ARG A 199 2.16 -10.79 -0.54
CA ARG A 199 1.55 -11.56 -1.62
C ARG A 199 1.47 -10.72 -2.88
N LYS A 200 2.05 -11.20 -3.98
CA LYS A 200 2.06 -10.53 -5.28
C LYS A 200 1.35 -11.40 -6.32
N ALA A 201 0.60 -10.77 -7.21
CA ALA A 201 -0.13 -11.48 -8.26
C ALA A 201 0.76 -11.72 -9.50
N PHE A 202 0.83 -12.96 -9.95
CA PHE A 202 1.49 -13.42 -11.17
C PHE A 202 0.47 -14.12 -12.08
N LYS A 203 0.85 -14.39 -13.34
CA LYS A 203 -0.04 -15.04 -14.33
C LYS A 203 -0.64 -16.36 -13.81
N GLY A 204 0.13 -17.11 -13.02
CA GLY A 204 -0.23 -18.42 -12.49
C GLY A 204 -0.98 -18.38 -11.16
N GLY A 205 -1.13 -17.22 -10.53
CA GLY A 205 -1.69 -17.09 -9.18
C GLY A 205 -0.87 -16.16 -8.31
N ASN A 206 -1.10 -16.24 -7.00
CA ASN A 206 -0.33 -15.48 -6.05
C ASN A 206 1.05 -16.14 -5.81
N GLN A 207 2.09 -15.31 -5.69
CA GLN A 207 3.38 -15.72 -5.14
C GLN A 207 3.67 -14.92 -3.88
N TYR A 208 4.49 -15.48 -2.99
CA TYR A 208 4.76 -14.94 -1.67
C TYR A 208 6.22 -14.57 -1.52
N PHE A 209 6.46 -13.47 -0.81
CA PHE A 209 7.77 -12.93 -0.52
C PHE A 209 7.84 -12.62 0.97
N LEU A 210 9.01 -12.85 1.56
CA LEU A 210 9.32 -12.45 2.92
C LEU A 210 10.05 -11.11 2.90
N GLN A 211 9.44 -10.12 3.53
CA GLN A 211 10.10 -8.86 3.86
C GLN A 211 10.64 -8.95 5.28
N LEU A 212 11.96 -8.85 5.41
CA LEU A 212 12.67 -8.69 6.66
C LEU A 212 12.83 -7.21 6.93
N VAL A 213 12.25 -6.73 8.03
CA VAL A 213 12.46 -5.35 8.49
C VAL A 213 13.65 -5.36 9.42
N LEU A 214 14.79 -4.88 8.92
CA LEU A 214 16.09 -4.90 9.59
C LEU A 214 16.35 -3.56 10.30
N GLU A 215 17.09 -3.62 11.40
CA GLU A 215 17.50 -2.46 12.18
C GLU A 215 18.72 -1.75 11.57
N GLY A 216 18.69 -0.41 11.51
CA GLY A 216 19.82 0.41 11.07
C GLY A 216 19.66 0.97 9.65
N ILE A 217 20.79 1.33 9.05
CA ILE A 217 20.94 1.85 7.69
C ILE A 217 21.39 0.69 6.80
N PRO A 218 20.86 0.53 5.57
CA PRO A 218 21.22 -0.59 4.70
C PRO A 218 22.71 -0.56 4.32
N PRO A 219 23.36 -1.72 4.13
CA PRO A 219 24.74 -1.76 3.64
C PRO A 219 24.84 -1.19 2.22
N VAL A 220 26.02 -0.71 1.87
CA VAL A 220 26.31 -0.21 0.52
C VAL A 220 26.31 -1.37 -0.46
N LYS A 221 25.64 -1.22 -1.61
CA LYS A 221 25.67 -2.26 -2.64
C LYS A 221 27.06 -2.36 -3.26
N ARG A 222 27.69 -3.53 -3.19
CA ARG A 222 29.04 -3.80 -3.72
C ARG A 222 29.05 -4.63 -4.99
N ASN A 223 30.11 -4.46 -5.79
CA ASN A 223 30.43 -5.37 -6.88
C ASN A 223 30.97 -6.67 -6.25
N HIS A 224 30.45 -7.81 -6.71
CA HIS A 224 30.79 -9.12 -6.17
C HIS A 224 32.27 -9.46 -6.39
N ASN A 225 32.84 -9.09 -7.54
CA ASN A 225 34.20 -9.51 -7.92
C ASN A 225 35.27 -8.63 -7.27
N THR A 226 34.97 -7.35 -7.02
CA THR A 226 35.96 -6.38 -6.51
C THR A 226 35.73 -5.97 -5.06
N GLY A 227 34.56 -6.28 -4.48
CA GLY A 227 34.18 -5.79 -3.13
C GLY A 227 33.94 -4.27 -3.04
N MET A 228 34.23 -3.53 -4.11
CA MET A 228 34.06 -2.09 -4.16
C MET A 228 32.58 -1.70 -4.25
N SER A 229 32.25 -0.50 -3.76
CA SER A 229 30.90 0.04 -3.94
C SER A 229 30.52 0.08 -5.42
N ARG A 230 29.30 -0.34 -5.76
CA ARG A 230 28.75 -0.24 -7.12
C ARG A 230 28.58 1.20 -7.58
N ARG A 231 28.53 2.14 -6.63
CA ARG A 231 28.33 3.56 -6.89
C ARG A 231 29.34 4.36 -6.10
N LYS A 232 29.92 5.37 -6.75
CA LYS A 232 30.67 6.39 -6.03
C LYS A 232 29.70 7.18 -5.13
N PRO A 233 30.18 7.72 -4.00
CA PRO A 233 29.43 8.72 -3.26
C PRO A 233 28.98 9.85 -4.20
N ALA A 234 27.77 10.34 -4.00
CA ALA A 234 27.28 11.52 -4.70
C ALA A 234 28.20 12.71 -4.40
N PRO A 235 28.55 13.56 -5.39
CA PRO A 235 29.32 14.77 -5.13
C PRO A 235 28.51 15.71 -4.23
N ASN A 236 29.22 16.54 -3.46
CA ASN A 236 28.60 17.58 -2.66
C ASN A 236 28.27 18.78 -3.53
N ALA A 237 27.20 18.67 -4.31
CA ALA A 237 26.79 19.65 -5.31
C ALA A 237 25.27 19.82 -5.32
N GLU A 238 24.83 20.98 -5.79
CA GLU A 238 23.43 21.34 -5.91
C GLU A 238 22.83 20.82 -7.22
N VAL A 239 21.59 20.34 -7.14
CA VAL A 239 20.85 19.84 -8.31
C VAL A 239 19.42 20.36 -8.25
N GLY A 240 19.01 21.09 -9.28
CA GLY A 240 17.64 21.54 -9.49
C GLY A 240 16.84 20.52 -10.31
N ILE A 241 15.60 20.25 -9.89
CA ILE A 241 14.67 19.38 -10.60
C ILE A 241 13.36 20.12 -10.90
N ASP A 242 12.99 20.15 -12.18
CA ASP A 242 11.64 20.49 -12.65
C ASP A 242 10.94 19.22 -13.16
N ILE A 243 9.90 18.78 -12.44
CA ILE A 243 9.13 17.56 -12.76
C ILE A 243 7.78 17.96 -13.33
N GLY A 244 7.58 17.68 -14.63
CA GLY A 244 6.28 17.81 -15.29
C GLY A 244 5.36 16.60 -15.08
N THR A 245 4.23 16.56 -15.79
CA THR A 245 3.29 15.43 -15.68
C THR A 245 3.78 14.14 -16.35
N SER A 246 4.70 14.25 -17.31
CA SER A 246 5.27 13.16 -18.09
C SER A 246 6.81 13.19 -18.16
N THR A 247 7.41 14.36 -18.04
CA THR A 247 8.85 14.60 -18.24
C THR A 247 9.51 15.11 -16.97
N VAL A 248 10.83 15.03 -16.94
CA VAL A 248 11.69 15.63 -15.92
C VAL A 248 12.83 16.37 -16.60
N ALA A 249 13.11 17.57 -16.10
CA ALA A 249 14.32 18.33 -16.35
C ALA A 249 15.15 18.38 -15.05
N VAL A 250 16.44 18.09 -15.15
CA VAL A 250 17.39 18.15 -14.05
C VAL A 250 18.58 18.97 -14.50
N ALA A 251 19.05 19.90 -13.68
CA ALA A 251 20.26 20.67 -13.93
C ALA A 251 21.15 20.66 -12.68
N GLY A 252 22.44 20.41 -12.88
CA GLY A 252 23.51 20.63 -11.92
C GLY A 252 24.77 21.08 -12.65
N ASP A 253 25.83 21.39 -11.90
CA ASP A 253 27.06 21.98 -12.47
C ASP A 253 27.70 21.10 -13.55
N ASP A 254 27.68 19.78 -13.34
CA ASP A 254 28.30 18.79 -14.22
C ASP A 254 27.36 18.25 -15.32
N GLY A 255 26.13 18.78 -15.46
CA GLY A 255 25.27 18.46 -16.59
C GLY A 255 23.76 18.56 -16.39
N VAL A 256 23.06 18.22 -17.47
CA VAL A 256 21.60 18.33 -17.59
C VAL A 256 20.98 16.98 -17.98
N ILE A 257 19.82 16.64 -17.40
CA ILE A 257 19.01 15.48 -17.78
C ILE A 257 17.64 15.98 -18.24
N LEU A 258 17.31 15.79 -19.52
CA LEU A 258 15.98 16.03 -20.08
C LEU A 258 15.41 14.72 -20.60
N LYS A 259 14.34 14.20 -19.98
CA LYS A 259 13.71 12.97 -20.48
C LYS A 259 12.27 12.80 -20.03
N GLU A 260 11.57 11.89 -20.70
CA GLU A 260 10.31 11.34 -20.22
C GLU A 260 10.55 10.39 -19.03
N LEU A 261 9.69 10.47 -18.01
CA LEU A 261 9.82 9.71 -16.76
C LEU A 261 9.65 8.20 -16.98
N PHE A 262 8.72 7.82 -17.86
CA PHE A 262 8.47 6.41 -18.21
C PHE A 262 7.80 6.27 -19.60
N PRO A 263 8.60 6.24 -20.69
CA PRO A 263 8.08 6.16 -22.07
C PRO A 263 7.22 4.94 -22.35
N GLU A 264 7.56 3.80 -21.73
CA GLU A 264 6.86 2.53 -21.93
C GLU A 264 5.47 2.48 -21.27
N GLY A 265 5.05 3.53 -20.55
CA GLY A 265 3.81 3.54 -19.77
C GLY A 265 2.57 3.14 -20.57
N ALA A 266 2.46 3.63 -21.80
CA ALA A 266 1.33 3.35 -22.69
C ALA A 266 1.37 1.96 -23.34
N SER A 267 2.54 1.30 -23.41
CA SER A 267 2.71 0.00 -24.10
C SER A 267 1.84 -1.12 -23.54
N TYR A 268 1.45 -1.00 -22.26
CA TYR A 268 0.64 -2.00 -21.55
C TYR A 268 -0.86 -1.93 -21.88
N ASP A 269 -1.34 -0.79 -22.40
CA ASP A 269 -2.77 -0.48 -22.44
C ASP A 269 -3.57 -1.39 -23.36
N HIS A 270 -3.01 -1.73 -24.53
CA HIS A 270 -3.70 -2.60 -25.49
C HIS A 270 -4.02 -3.97 -24.85
N ALA A 271 -3.00 -4.59 -24.22
CA ALA A 271 -3.16 -5.87 -23.54
C ALA A 271 -4.09 -5.78 -22.31
N ILE A 272 -4.00 -4.68 -21.53
CA ILE A 272 -4.92 -4.41 -20.43
C ILE A 272 -6.37 -4.35 -20.93
N HIS A 273 -6.65 -3.57 -21.97
CA HIS A 273 -7.99 -3.41 -22.52
C HIS A 273 -8.56 -4.73 -23.07
N LEU A 274 -7.73 -5.54 -23.74
CA LEU A 274 -8.15 -6.87 -24.21
C LEU A 274 -8.55 -7.79 -23.05
N LEU A 275 -7.75 -7.83 -21.98
CA LEU A 275 -8.03 -8.66 -20.81
C LEU A 275 -9.26 -8.16 -20.04
N GLN A 276 -9.45 -6.85 -19.90
CA GLN A 276 -10.63 -6.27 -19.27
C GLN A 276 -11.91 -6.60 -20.05
N ARG A 277 -11.90 -6.49 -21.38
CA ARG A 277 -13.04 -6.89 -22.23
C ARG A 277 -13.34 -8.39 -22.12
N LYS A 278 -12.30 -9.24 -22.07
CA LYS A 278 -12.46 -10.69 -21.85
C LYS A 278 -13.06 -11.00 -20.47
N LEU A 279 -12.64 -10.29 -19.42
CA LEU A 279 -13.23 -10.42 -18.07
C LEU A 279 -14.70 -10.01 -18.05
N ASP A 280 -15.05 -8.91 -18.72
CA ASP A 280 -16.43 -8.43 -18.78
C ASP A 280 -17.35 -9.45 -19.46
N ARG A 281 -16.96 -9.94 -20.65
CA ARG A 281 -17.71 -11.00 -21.37
C ARG A 281 -17.86 -12.26 -20.53
N SER A 282 -16.79 -12.74 -19.92
CA SER A 282 -16.84 -13.94 -19.07
C SER A 282 -17.74 -13.75 -17.85
N ARG A 283 -17.71 -12.57 -17.22
CA ARG A 283 -18.58 -12.22 -16.09
C ARG A 283 -20.05 -12.23 -16.50
N ARG A 284 -20.39 -11.65 -17.66
CA ARG A 284 -21.76 -11.62 -18.20
C ARG A 284 -22.26 -13.02 -18.51
N ALA A 285 -21.47 -13.81 -19.25
CA ALA A 285 -21.83 -15.19 -19.60
C ALA A 285 -22.05 -16.10 -18.38
N THR A 286 -21.25 -15.93 -17.32
CA THR A 286 -21.38 -16.76 -16.10
C THR A 286 -22.46 -16.26 -15.15
N ASN A 287 -22.98 -15.03 -15.33
CA ASN A 287 -23.94 -14.41 -14.43
C ASN A 287 -25.04 -13.64 -15.18
N PRO A 288 -25.74 -14.26 -16.14
CA PRO A 288 -26.72 -13.55 -16.99
C PRO A 288 -27.84 -12.90 -16.16
N ALA A 289 -28.30 -13.57 -15.11
CA ALA A 289 -29.36 -13.08 -14.22
C ALA A 289 -29.02 -11.78 -13.47
N ASN A 290 -27.74 -11.39 -13.40
CA ASN A 290 -27.30 -10.16 -12.73
C ASN A 290 -27.42 -8.90 -13.62
N PHE A 291 -27.79 -9.06 -14.89
CA PHE A 291 -27.89 -7.97 -15.85
C PHE A 291 -29.35 -7.74 -16.28
N THR A 292 -29.68 -6.49 -16.56
CA THR A 292 -30.94 -6.06 -17.20
C THR A 292 -30.87 -6.28 -18.71
N VAL A 293 -32.02 -6.12 -19.40
CA VAL A 293 -32.12 -6.31 -20.85
C VAL A 293 -31.21 -5.33 -21.62
N ASP A 294 -31.06 -4.10 -21.13
CA ASP A 294 -30.14 -3.09 -21.68
C ASP A 294 -28.64 -3.36 -21.37
N GLY A 295 -28.34 -4.48 -20.69
CA GLY A 295 -26.98 -4.90 -20.35
C GLY A 295 -26.35 -4.15 -19.17
N THR A 296 -27.10 -3.33 -18.43
CA THR A 296 -26.62 -2.75 -17.18
C THR A 296 -26.69 -3.75 -16.02
N VAL A 297 -25.95 -3.48 -14.93
CA VAL A 297 -25.96 -4.36 -13.75
C VAL A 297 -27.20 -4.01 -12.92
N LYS A 298 -28.01 -5.01 -12.54
CA LYS A 298 -29.19 -4.81 -11.69
C LYS A 298 -28.83 -4.10 -10.39
N GLN A 299 -29.60 -3.09 -10.02
CA GLN A 299 -29.43 -2.31 -8.80
C GLN A 299 -30.52 -2.66 -7.78
N GLY A 300 -30.33 -2.30 -6.50
CA GLY A 300 -31.31 -2.52 -5.42
C GLY A 300 -31.42 -3.96 -4.91
N VAL A 301 -30.76 -4.93 -5.56
CA VAL A 301 -30.79 -6.35 -5.18
C VAL A 301 -29.41 -6.88 -4.81
N LYS A 302 -29.37 -7.88 -3.92
CA LYS A 302 -28.12 -8.57 -3.57
C LYS A 302 -27.71 -9.49 -4.72
N LEU A 303 -26.60 -9.16 -5.37
CA LEU A 303 -26.05 -9.95 -6.47
C LEU A 303 -24.99 -10.95 -5.98
N THR A 304 -25.09 -12.19 -6.46
CA THR A 304 -24.05 -13.20 -6.30
C THR A 304 -23.22 -13.25 -7.58
N TRP A 305 -21.90 -13.11 -7.46
CA TRP A 305 -20.97 -13.14 -8.60
C TRP A 305 -20.20 -14.46 -8.63
N VAL A 306 -20.62 -15.37 -9.51
CA VAL A 306 -19.90 -16.59 -9.83
C VAL A 306 -18.70 -16.27 -10.71
N ARG A 307 -17.54 -16.79 -10.32
CA ARG A 307 -16.27 -16.62 -11.05
C ARG A 307 -15.79 -17.98 -11.54
N SER A 308 -15.87 -18.20 -12.85
CA SER A 308 -15.37 -19.43 -13.47
C SER A 308 -13.83 -19.56 -13.32
N LYS A 309 -13.31 -20.77 -13.48
CA LYS A 309 -11.85 -21.01 -13.50
C LYS A 309 -11.16 -20.17 -14.58
N ASN A 310 -11.79 -20.01 -15.75
CA ASN A 310 -11.26 -19.17 -16.83
C ASN A 310 -11.24 -17.68 -16.45
N TYR A 311 -12.32 -17.17 -15.85
CA TYR A 311 -12.38 -15.81 -15.33
C TYR A 311 -11.22 -15.53 -14.37
N MET A 312 -10.95 -16.46 -13.44
CA MET A 312 -9.83 -16.34 -12.50
C MET A 312 -8.47 -16.32 -13.21
N LYS A 313 -8.24 -17.18 -14.20
CA LYS A 313 -7.00 -17.17 -15.02
C LYS A 313 -6.79 -15.82 -15.72
N ILE A 314 -7.83 -15.28 -16.35
CA ILE A 314 -7.76 -13.97 -17.04
C ILE A 314 -7.50 -12.84 -16.03
N MET A 315 -8.14 -12.90 -14.84
CA MET A 315 -7.95 -11.90 -13.79
C MET A 315 -6.49 -11.87 -13.31
N PHE A 316 -5.87 -13.03 -13.09
CA PHE A 316 -4.47 -13.10 -12.69
C PHE A 316 -3.51 -12.60 -13.78
N ARG A 317 -3.79 -12.88 -15.06
CA ARG A 317 -3.04 -12.27 -16.18
C ARG A 317 -3.13 -10.74 -16.17
N LEU A 318 -4.32 -10.19 -15.93
CA LEU A 318 -4.49 -8.73 -15.85
C LEU A 318 -3.75 -8.14 -14.64
N LYS A 319 -3.84 -8.78 -13.47
CA LYS A 319 -3.12 -8.34 -12.28
C LYS A 319 -1.60 -8.39 -12.46
N ASP A 320 -1.08 -9.45 -13.07
CA ASP A 320 0.34 -9.58 -13.38
C ASP A 320 0.81 -8.48 -14.33
N LEU A 321 0.00 -8.15 -15.35
CA LEU A 321 0.33 -7.08 -16.29
C LEU A 321 0.42 -5.71 -15.59
N TYR A 322 -0.53 -5.40 -14.70
CA TYR A 322 -0.46 -4.19 -13.87
C TYR A 322 0.76 -4.19 -12.94
N ARG A 323 1.08 -5.34 -12.33
CA ARG A 323 2.26 -5.48 -11.47
C ARG A 323 3.54 -5.23 -12.26
N ARG A 324 3.69 -5.83 -13.45
CA ARG A 324 4.84 -5.63 -14.34
C ARG A 324 5.02 -4.16 -14.69
N ARG A 325 3.93 -3.48 -15.08
CA ARG A 325 3.95 -2.03 -15.35
C ARG A 325 4.44 -1.23 -14.15
N ALA A 326 3.91 -1.53 -12.96
CA ALA A 326 4.31 -0.82 -11.73
C ALA A 326 5.78 -1.07 -11.35
N VAL A 327 6.29 -2.29 -11.55
CA VAL A 327 7.70 -2.63 -11.31
C VAL A 327 8.62 -1.91 -12.31
N ALA A 328 8.30 -1.96 -13.60
CA ALA A 328 9.07 -1.30 -14.64
C ALA A 328 9.12 0.23 -14.43
N LEU A 329 7.98 0.82 -14.07
CA LEU A 329 7.88 2.23 -13.71
C LEU A 329 8.80 2.55 -12.53
N LYS A 330 8.72 1.79 -11.43
CA LYS A 330 9.57 2.01 -10.25
C LYS A 330 11.06 1.86 -10.58
N GLU A 331 11.41 0.91 -11.44
CA GLU A 331 12.78 0.73 -11.91
C GLU A 331 13.27 1.94 -12.71
N ALA A 332 12.45 2.47 -13.63
CA ALA A 332 12.78 3.66 -14.40
C ALA A 332 13.02 4.87 -13.50
N HIS A 333 12.14 5.10 -12.51
CA HIS A 333 12.31 6.16 -11.50
C HIS A 333 13.57 5.99 -10.67
N ASN A 334 13.86 4.77 -10.19
CA ASN A 334 15.10 4.49 -9.46
C ASN A 334 16.34 4.74 -10.34
N LYS A 335 16.31 4.43 -11.63
CA LYS A 335 17.41 4.75 -12.57
C LYS A 335 17.58 6.27 -12.72
N THR A 336 16.48 7.03 -12.75
CA THR A 336 16.52 8.51 -12.78
C THR A 336 17.08 9.08 -11.49
N ALA A 337 16.59 8.67 -10.32
CA ALA A 337 17.11 9.11 -9.01
C ALA A 337 18.61 8.83 -8.88
N ASN A 338 19.04 7.68 -9.39
CA ASN A 338 20.44 7.29 -9.44
C ASN A 338 21.31 8.14 -10.38
N ALA A 339 20.74 8.73 -11.43
CA ALA A 339 21.43 9.65 -12.31
C ALA A 339 21.47 11.06 -11.72
N ILE A 340 20.39 11.50 -11.06
CA ILE A 340 20.34 12.74 -10.27
C ILE A 340 21.42 12.73 -9.18
N LEU A 341 21.52 11.64 -8.42
CA LEU A 341 22.54 11.50 -7.37
C LEU A 341 23.98 11.46 -7.92
N ALA A 342 24.17 11.22 -9.22
CA ALA A 342 25.50 11.32 -9.82
C ALA A 342 25.90 12.79 -10.07
N LEU A 343 24.93 13.70 -10.19
CA LEU A 343 25.15 15.14 -10.34
C LEU A 343 25.34 15.85 -9.00
N GLY A 344 24.70 15.37 -7.92
CA GLY A 344 24.82 16.00 -6.60
C GLY A 344 23.91 15.41 -5.53
N ASN A 345 24.18 15.74 -4.27
CA ASN A 345 23.45 15.26 -3.10
C ASN A 345 22.51 16.31 -2.48
N GLN A 346 22.55 17.57 -2.92
CA GLN A 346 21.67 18.64 -2.46
C GLN A 346 20.59 18.90 -3.52
N VAL A 347 19.44 18.26 -3.35
CA VAL A 347 18.37 18.23 -4.37
C VAL A 347 17.28 19.26 -4.07
N TYR A 348 17.07 20.19 -4.99
CA TYR A 348 16.02 21.21 -4.96
C TYR A 348 14.91 20.86 -5.94
N VAL A 349 13.66 20.82 -5.47
CA VAL A 349 12.49 20.48 -6.30
C VAL A 349 11.27 21.31 -5.87
N GLU A 350 10.50 21.79 -6.83
CA GLU A 350 9.26 22.50 -6.55
C GLU A 350 8.15 21.56 -6.05
N ALA A 351 7.35 22.04 -5.10
CA ALA A 351 6.23 21.28 -4.57
C ALA A 351 5.02 21.32 -5.53
N MET A 352 4.82 20.26 -6.33
CA MET A 352 3.69 20.16 -7.26
C MET A 352 2.51 19.30 -6.75
N ASP A 353 1.28 19.82 -6.86
CA ASP A 353 0.05 19.05 -6.58
C ASP A 353 -0.43 18.25 -7.82
N PHE A 354 0.24 17.13 -8.08
CA PHE A 354 -0.17 16.19 -9.12
C PHE A 354 -1.62 15.67 -8.93
N ARG A 355 -2.16 15.67 -7.70
CA ARG A 355 -3.55 15.23 -7.48
C ARG A 355 -4.55 16.23 -8.02
N ALA A 356 -4.26 17.52 -7.95
CA ALA A 356 -5.07 18.55 -8.60
C ALA A 356 -5.04 18.40 -10.12
N LEU A 357 -3.86 18.13 -10.71
CA LEU A 357 -3.67 17.96 -12.16
C LEU A 357 -4.38 16.73 -12.73
N MET A 358 -4.61 15.69 -11.92
CA MET A 358 -5.40 14.52 -12.32
C MET A 358 -6.90 14.79 -12.47
N LYS A 359 -7.45 15.85 -11.85
CA LYS A 359 -8.91 16.07 -11.79
C LYS A 359 -9.45 16.48 -13.17
N ARG A 360 -10.59 15.90 -13.52
CA ARG A 360 -11.36 16.27 -14.72
C ARG A 360 -12.10 17.59 -14.49
N ALA A 361 -12.33 18.34 -15.56
CA ALA A 361 -13.24 19.49 -15.52
C ALA A 361 -14.63 19.02 -15.06
N LYS A 362 -15.30 19.84 -14.23
CA LYS A 362 -16.65 19.52 -13.74
C LYS A 362 -17.70 19.76 -14.82
N GLU A 363 -17.65 20.94 -15.43
CA GLU A 363 -18.61 21.40 -16.43
C GLU A 363 -18.40 20.72 -17.78
N THR A 364 -19.52 20.48 -18.48
CA THR A 364 -19.51 20.04 -19.88
C THR A 364 -19.60 21.28 -20.73
N THR A 365 -18.58 21.53 -21.54
CA THR A 365 -18.61 22.62 -22.52
C THR A 365 -18.70 22.04 -23.93
N VAL A 366 -19.28 22.80 -24.85
CA VAL A 366 -19.45 22.43 -26.26
C VAL A 366 -18.58 23.37 -27.09
N ASN A 367 -17.91 22.85 -28.12
CA ASN A 367 -17.12 23.67 -29.03
C ASN A 367 -18.03 24.36 -30.05
N LYS A 368 -17.44 25.19 -30.92
CA LYS A 368 -18.17 25.93 -31.96
C LYS A 368 -18.89 25.02 -32.96
N ASP A 369 -18.48 23.76 -33.09
CA ASP A 369 -19.04 22.75 -33.99
C ASP A 369 -20.12 21.87 -33.34
N GLY A 370 -20.59 22.22 -32.13
CA GLY A 370 -21.58 21.42 -31.40
C GLY A 370 -21.04 20.14 -30.75
N ARG A 371 -19.71 19.91 -30.74
CA ARG A 371 -19.06 18.74 -30.14
C ARG A 371 -18.69 19.00 -28.68
N PHE A 372 -18.91 18.00 -27.83
CA PHE A 372 -18.52 18.07 -26.41
C PHE A 372 -17.00 18.11 -26.24
N ASN A 373 -16.51 19.10 -25.49
CA ASN A 373 -15.11 19.21 -25.14
C ASN A 373 -14.66 18.09 -24.19
N ARG A 374 -13.41 17.66 -24.34
CA ARG A 374 -12.81 16.65 -23.48
C ARG A 374 -12.60 17.19 -22.07
N LYS A 375 -13.33 16.66 -21.08
CA LYS A 375 -13.12 16.99 -19.65
C LYS A 375 -11.81 16.48 -19.04
N GLY A 376 -10.98 15.77 -19.80
CA GLY A 376 -9.76 15.14 -19.31
C GLY A 376 -8.62 16.16 -19.23
N ARG A 377 -7.89 16.17 -18.11
CA ARG A 377 -6.60 16.87 -17.97
C ARG A 377 -5.45 15.86 -18.08
N TYR A 378 -4.57 15.82 -17.09
CA TYR A 378 -3.35 15.02 -17.12
C TYR A 378 -3.48 13.64 -16.45
N GLY A 379 -4.69 13.20 -16.10
CA GLY A 379 -4.90 11.94 -15.38
C GLY A 379 -4.35 10.70 -16.09
N LYS A 380 -4.37 10.68 -17.43
CA LYS A 380 -3.79 9.59 -18.23
C LYS A 380 -2.25 9.63 -18.19
N SER A 381 -1.68 10.80 -18.45
CA SER A 381 -0.23 11.07 -18.38
C SER A 381 0.34 10.71 -16.99
N ILE A 382 -0.25 11.26 -15.93
CA ILE A 382 0.13 10.97 -14.54
C ILE A 382 -0.01 9.48 -14.22
N GLY A 383 -1.03 8.81 -14.76
CA GLY A 383 -1.22 7.37 -14.59
C GLY A 383 -0.18 6.49 -15.29
N TYR A 384 0.49 7.02 -16.33
CA TYR A 384 1.59 6.36 -17.04
C TYR A 384 2.95 6.67 -16.42
N HIS A 385 3.19 7.91 -16.06
CA HIS A 385 4.51 8.38 -15.68
C HIS A 385 4.73 8.46 -14.18
N ALA A 386 3.65 8.54 -13.39
CA ALA A 386 3.66 8.66 -11.93
C ALA A 386 4.74 9.62 -11.40
N PRO A 387 4.74 10.90 -11.81
CA PRO A 387 5.79 11.86 -11.50
C PRO A 387 6.09 12.04 -10.02
N ALA A 388 5.07 11.92 -9.15
CA ALA A 388 5.24 11.98 -7.70
C ALA A 388 6.00 10.78 -7.08
N MET A 389 6.49 9.83 -7.89
CA MET A 389 7.31 8.71 -7.44
C MET A 389 8.81 9.04 -7.44
N LEU A 390 9.26 9.91 -8.34
CA LEU A 390 10.62 10.44 -8.34
C LEU A 390 10.81 11.33 -7.11
#